data_AF-A0A9W5RBP8-F1
#
_entry.id   AF-A0A9W5RBP8-F1
#
_cell.length_a   1.000
_cell.length_b   1.000
_cell.length_c   1.000
_cell.angle_alpha   90.00
_cell.angle_beta   90.00
_cell.angle_gamma   90.00
#
_symmetry.space_group_name_H-M   'P 1'
#
loop_
_entity.id
_entity.type
_entity.pdbx_description
1 polymer ?
#
loop_
_entity_poly.entity_id
_entity_poly.type
_entity_poly.pdbx_seq_one_letter_code
_entity_poly.pdbx_strand_id
1 'polypeptide(L)' 'MNKKFIVFYEIPPLRAIMSIEVEAGNEEEAKKVAMQQLGIYARIKGTQVKS' A
#
# COMPACT_ATOMS: atom_id res chain seq x y z
N MET A 1 4.50 -13.88 11.90
CA MET A 1 3.31 -14.38 11.18
C MET A 1 2.84 -13.24 10.31
N ASN A 2 2.87 -13.41 8.97
CA ASN A 2 2.50 -12.34 8.05
C ASN A 2 0.98 -12.15 8.03
N LYS A 3 0.56 -10.89 7.86
CA LYS A 3 -0.83 -10.49 7.72
C LYS A 3 -1.02 -9.84 6.37
N LYS A 4 -2.25 -9.85 5.88
CA LYS A 4 -2.63 -9.10 4.69
C LYS A 4 -2.93 -7.66 5.07
N PHE A 5 -2.37 -6.74 4.31
CA PHE A 5 -2.61 -5.30 4.44
C PHE A 5 -3.19 -4.78 3.14
N ILE A 6 -4.18 -3.90 3.26
CA ILE A 6 -4.68 -3.10 2.16
C ILE A 6 -3.96 -1.76 2.25
N VAL A 7 -3.16 -1.42 1.24
CA VAL A 7 -2.47 -0.14 1.14
C VAL A 7 -3.21 0.74 0.15
N PHE A 8 -3.68 1.90 0.62
CA PHE A 8 -4.33 2.91 -0.20
C PHE A 8 -3.29 3.86 -0.77
N TYR A 9 -3.35 4.11 -2.06
CA TYR A 9 -2.41 4.99 -2.74
C TYR A 9 -3.10 5.82 -3.82
N GLU A 10 -2.45 6.91 -4.21
CA GLU A 10 -2.85 7.76 -5.31
C GLU A 10 -1.69 7.86 -6.31
N ILE A 11 -2.00 7.78 -7.60
CA ILE A 11 -1.09 8.17 -8.67
C ILE A 11 -1.54 9.57 -9.14
N PRO A 12 -0.75 10.64 -8.96
CA PRO A 12 -1.21 12.02 -9.14
C PRO A 12 -1.86 12.35 -10.49
N PRO A 13 -1.38 11.80 -11.64
CA PRO A 13 -2.08 11.95 -12.92
C PRO A 13 -3.51 11.42 -12.95
N LEU A 14 -3.82 10.39 -12.15
CA LEU A 14 -5.12 9.72 -12.14
C LEU A 14 -6.12 10.34 -11.15
N ARG A 15 -5.63 11.06 -10.13
CA ARG A 15 -6.44 11.66 -9.05
C ARG A 15 -7.47 10.71 -8.42
N ALA A 16 -7.17 9.41 -8.42
CA ALA A 16 -8.02 8.36 -7.87
C ALA A 16 -7.28 7.68 -6.71
N ILE A 17 -8.02 7.38 -5.63
CA ILE A 17 -7.53 6.51 -4.56
C ILE A 17 -7.73 5.07 -5.01
N MET A 18 -6.62 4.34 -5.12
CA MET A 18 -6.58 2.93 -5.45
C MET A 18 -6.07 2.15 -4.24
N SER A 19 -6.23 0.83 -4.27
CA SER A 19 -5.73 -0.05 -3.21
C SER A 19 -4.96 -1.23 -3.78
N ILE A 20 -3.96 -1.69 -3.02
CA ILE A 20 -3.20 -2.90 -3.30
C ILE A 20 -3.13 -3.75 -2.04
N GLU A 21 -3.25 -5.07 -2.20
CA GLU A 21 -3.09 -6.02 -1.11
C GLU A 21 -1.65 -6.50 -1.05
N VAL A 22 -1.04 -6.42 0.13
CA VAL A 22 0.34 -6.86 0.37
C VAL A 22 0.41 -7.72 1.62
N GLU A 23 1.28 -8.72 1.61
CA GLU A 23 1.59 -9.50 2.81
C GLU A 23 2.81 -8.91 3.51
N ALA A 24 2.70 -8.64 4.80
CA ALA A 24 3.77 -8.07 5.61
C ALA A 24 3.66 -8.49 7.07
N GLY A 25 4.73 -8.35 7.84
CA GLY A 25 4.73 -8.57 9.29
C GLY A 25 4.12 -7.41 10.08
N ASN A 26 4.16 -6.19 9.53
CA ASN A 26 3.61 -4.97 10.14
C ASN A 26 3.23 -3.91 9.09
N GLU A 27 2.63 -2.81 9.55
CA GLU A 27 2.13 -1.72 8.70
C GLU A 27 3.25 -0.97 7.96
N GLU A 28 4.41 -0.78 8.58
CA GLU A 28 5.53 -0.07 7.97
C GLU A 28 6.14 -0.87 6.82
N GLU A 29 6.28 -2.18 7.01
CA GLU A 29 6.71 -3.12 6.00
C GLU A 29 5.71 -3.20 4.84
N ALA A 30 4.40 -3.21 5.13
CA ALA A 30 3.36 -3.16 4.10
C ALA A 30 3.49 -1.91 3.20
N LYS A 31 3.76 -0.74 3.79
CA LYS A 31 4.00 0.51 3.03
C LYS A 31 5.25 0.38 2.15
N LYS A 32 6.35 -0.19 2.67
CA LYS A 32 7.60 -0.38 1.90
C LYS A 32 7.39 -1.32 0.71
N VAL A 33 6.74 -2.47 0.93
CA VAL A 33 6.41 -3.43 -0.13
C VAL A 33 5.51 -2.79 -1.19
N ALA A 34 4.46 -2.07 -0.77
CA ALA A 34 3.58 -1.36 -1.70
C ALA A 34 4.35 -0.30 -2.51
N MET A 35 5.22 0.50 -1.88
CA MET A 35 6.04 1.47 -2.61
C MET A 35 6.99 0.82 -3.62
N GLN A 36 7.57 -0.34 -3.29
CA GLN A 36 8.43 -1.09 -4.23
C GLN A 36 7.64 -1.62 -5.45
N GLN A 37 6.40 -2.07 -5.25
CA GLN A 37 5.55 -2.59 -6.32
C GLN A 37 4.94 -1.49 -7.20
N LEU A 38 4.55 -0.36 -6.60
CA LEU A 38 3.85 0.73 -7.28
C LEU A 38 4.79 1.72 -7.97
N GLY A 39 6.08 1.74 -7.60
CA GLY A 39 7.07 2.65 -8.12
C GLY A 39 6.97 4.08 -7.57
N ILE A 40 7.90 4.93 -8.01
CA ILE A 40 8.16 6.29 -7.48
C ILE A 40 7.02 7.30 -7.63
N TYR A 41 6.01 7.03 -8.46
CA TYR A 41 4.91 7.96 -8.72
C TYR A 41 3.73 7.78 -7.76
N ALA A 42 3.67 6.68 -7.01
CA ALA A 42 2.59 6.42 -6.08
C ALA A 42 2.80 7.14 -4.75
N ARG A 43 1.74 7.76 -4.24
CA ARG A 43 1.70 8.39 -2.92
C ARG A 43 0.82 7.56 -2.01
N ILE A 44 1.40 7.00 -0.96
CA ILE A 44 0.64 6.26 0.05
C ILE A 44 -0.28 7.22 0.81
N LYS A 45 -1.55 6.84 0.93
CA LYS A 45 -2.61 7.60 1.63
C LYS A 45 -3.02 6.96 2.94
N GLY A 46 -2.86 5.65 3.07
CA GLY A 46 -3.22 4.93 4.28
C GLY A 46 -3.00 3.44 4.13
N THR A 47 -3.25 2.74 5.23
CA THR A 47 -3.07 1.30 5.34
C THR A 47 -4.09 0.72 6.30
N GLN A 48 -4.58 -0.48 6.01
CA GLN A 48 -5.52 -1.20 6.85
C GLN A 48 -5.13 -2.68 6.92
N VAL A 49 -5.24 -3.30 8.09
CA VAL A 49 -5.10 -4.75 8.24
C VAL A 49 -6.35 -5.43 7.70
N LYS A 50 -6.16 -6.42 6.83
CA LYS A 50 -7.22 -7.31 6.37
C LYS A 50 -7.26 -8.51 7.31
N SER A 51 -8.22 -8.47 8.23
CA SER A 51 -8.50 -9.52 9.22
C SER A 51 -8.96 -10.83 8.58
#